data_AF-A0A816YC40-F1
#
_entry.id   AF-A0A816YC40-F1
#
_cell.length_a   1.000
_cell.length_b   1.000
_cell.length_c   1.000
_cell.angle_alpha   90.00
_cell.angle_beta   90.00
_cell.angle_gamma   90.00
#
_symmetry.space_group_name_H-M   'P 1'
#
loop_
_entity.id
_entity.type
_entity.pdbx_description
1 polymer ?
#
loop_
_entity_poly.entity_id
_entity_poly.type
_entity_poly.pdbx_seq_one_letter_code
_entity_poly.pdbx_strand_id
1 'polypeptide(L)'
;MANFNLDSLSPSMLHKILSKVATTSIRDLGCARVAFPGFNAIGREDYFYKSADLSFLNDCLDQVNAVRTFRLKCYQLGNPEAIYLQGMYEYFILHLLDEGREKIHLAGER
;
A
#
# COMPACT_ATOMS: atom_id res chain seq x y z
N MET A 1 4.33 25.85 -22.30
CA MET A 1 4.36 24.87 -21.19
C MET A 1 5.56 23.98 -21.42
N ALA A 2 6.49 23.90 -20.48
CA ALA A 2 7.61 22.96 -20.61
C ALA A 2 7.04 21.54 -20.60
N ASN A 3 7.36 20.75 -21.63
CA ASN A 3 6.94 19.36 -21.71
C ASN A 3 7.78 18.57 -20.71
N PHE A 4 7.27 18.38 -19.49
CA PHE A 4 7.96 17.65 -18.44
C PHE A 4 7.95 16.17 -18.79
N ASN A 5 9.06 15.67 -19.34
CA ASN A 5 9.19 14.26 -19.65
C ASN A 5 9.62 13.49 -18.38
N LEU A 6 8.80 12.55 -17.90
CA LEU A 6 9.17 11.69 -16.77
C LEU A 6 10.39 10.80 -17.09
N ASP A 7 10.60 10.46 -18.36
CA ASP A 7 11.75 9.65 -18.79
C ASP A 7 13.10 10.37 -18.64
N SER A 8 13.11 11.70 -18.52
CA SER A 8 14.36 12.45 -18.31
C SER A 8 14.76 12.58 -16.84
N LEU A 9 13.92 12.10 -15.92
CA LEU A 9 14.20 12.15 -14.49
C LEU A 9 15.17 11.03 -14.07
N SER A 10 15.99 11.31 -13.07
CA SER A 10 16.84 10.27 -12.49
C SER A 10 15.98 9.22 -11.76
N PRO A 11 16.48 7.97 -11.62
CA PRO A 11 15.80 6.93 -10.84
C PRO A 11 15.47 7.38 -9.40
N SER A 12 16.36 8.16 -8.76
CA SER A 12 16.14 8.69 -7.41
C SER A 12 14.99 9.69 -7.35
N MET A 13 14.80 10.54 -8.37
CA MET A 13 13.67 11.45 -8.45
C MET A 13 12.36 10.71 -8.68
N LEU A 14 12.37 9.71 -9.57
CA LEU A 14 11.21 8.85 -9.80
C LEU A 14 10.80 8.11 -8.53
N HIS A 15 11.76 7.54 -7.80
CA HIS A 15 11.51 6.88 -6.52
C HIS A 15 10.92 7.85 -5.50
N LYS A 16 11.46 9.08 -5.38
CA LYS A 16 10.95 10.10 -4.44
C LYS A 16 9.53 10.53 -4.78
N ILE A 17 9.23 10.76 -6.06
CA ILE A 17 7.87 11.09 -6.52
C ILE A 17 6.92 9.95 -6.18
N LEU A 18 7.26 8.73 -6.57
CA LEU A 18 6.40 7.58 -6.35
C LEU A 18 6.23 7.28 -4.86
N SER A 19 7.26 7.51 -4.03
CA SER A 19 7.19 7.36 -2.58
C SER A 19 6.16 8.32 -1.98
N LYS A 20 6.12 9.57 -2.47
CA LYS A 20 5.12 10.54 -2.02
C LYS A 20 3.72 10.15 -2.46
N VAL A 21 3.56 9.65 -3.68
CA VAL A 21 2.27 9.13 -4.17
C VAL A 21 1.80 7.95 -3.31
N ALA A 22 2.67 6.96 -3.08
CA ALA A 22 2.35 5.75 -2.32
C ALA A 22 1.89 6.04 -0.89
N THR A 23 2.56 6.97 -0.20
CA THR A 23 2.24 7.37 1.18
C THR A 23 1.04 8.31 1.28
N THR A 24 0.39 8.65 0.17
CA THR A 24 -0.77 9.56 0.14
C THR A 24 -2.03 8.89 -0.42
N SER A 25 -1.88 7.95 -1.36
CA SER A 25 -3.02 7.31 -2.02
C SER A 25 -2.58 6.05 -2.76
N ILE A 26 -3.03 4.89 -2.29
CA ILE A 26 -2.88 3.61 -3.01
C ILE A 26 -3.53 3.63 -4.40
N ARG A 27 -4.64 4.35 -4.56
CA ARG A 27 -5.30 4.50 -5.86
C ARG A 27 -4.37 5.19 -6.86
N ASP A 28 -3.76 6.30 -6.45
CA ASP A 28 -2.86 7.06 -7.32
C ASP A 28 -1.56 6.30 -7.56
N LEU A 29 -1.07 5.52 -6.58
CA LEU A 29 0.05 4.60 -6.78
C LEU A 29 -0.26 3.58 -7.88
N GLY A 30 -1.45 2.96 -7.84
CA GLY A 30 -1.92 2.06 -8.87
C GLY A 30 -1.98 2.72 -10.24
N CYS A 31 -2.60 3.90 -10.32
CA CYS A 31 -2.69 4.69 -11.56
C CYS A 31 -1.31 5.07 -12.12
N ALA A 32 -0.40 5.55 -11.27
CA ALA A 32 0.96 5.93 -11.66
C ALA A 32 1.75 4.76 -12.26
N ARG A 33 1.61 3.56 -11.66
CA ARG A 33 2.25 2.33 -12.16
C ARG A 33 1.70 1.86 -13.50
N VAL A 34 0.40 2.08 -13.77
CA VAL A 34 -0.21 1.75 -15.06
C VAL A 34 0.21 2.77 -16.13
N ALA A 35 0.27 4.06 -15.78
CA ALA A 35 0.54 5.14 -16.71
C ALA A 35 2.01 5.25 -17.13
N PHE A 36 2.96 4.82 -16.30
CA PHE A 36 4.39 5.02 -16.56
C PHE A 36 5.24 3.77 -16.25
N PRO A 37 5.94 3.17 -17.24
CA PRO A 37 6.75 1.97 -17.04
C PRO A 37 7.84 2.12 -15.98
N GLY A 38 8.48 3.30 -15.87
CA GLY A 38 9.49 3.55 -14.84
C GLY A 38 8.90 3.47 -13.42
N PHE A 39 7.68 3.97 -13.21
CA PHE A 39 6.98 3.79 -11.94
C PHE A 39 6.51 2.36 -11.73
N ASN A 40 6.14 1.63 -12.79
CA ASN A 40 5.77 0.23 -12.65
C ASN A 40 6.95 -0.63 -12.15
N ALA A 41 8.16 -0.37 -12.66
CA ALA A 41 9.36 -1.07 -12.23
C ALA A 41 9.69 -0.76 -10.77
N ILE A 42 9.77 0.53 -10.42
CA ILE A 42 10.12 0.99 -9.06
C ILE A 42 9.03 0.62 -8.04
N GLY A 43 7.76 0.79 -8.40
CA GLY A 43 6.60 0.52 -7.53
C GLY A 43 6.37 -0.95 -7.19
N ARG A 44 7.23 -1.87 -7.68
CA ARG A 44 7.25 -3.29 -7.29
C ARG A 44 8.25 -3.60 -6.20
N GLU A 45 9.08 -2.64 -5.78
CA GLU A 45 9.99 -2.79 -4.66
C GLU A 45 9.22 -2.91 -3.33
N ASP A 46 9.77 -3.70 -2.41
CA ASP A 46 9.13 -4.02 -1.12
C ASP A 46 8.86 -2.78 -0.26
N TYR A 47 9.66 -1.73 -0.43
CA TYR A 47 9.46 -0.42 0.20
C TYR A 47 8.03 0.12 -0.01
N PHE A 48 7.48 0.00 -1.21
CA PHE A 48 6.16 0.55 -1.54
C PHE A 48 5.03 -0.22 -0.87
N TYR A 49 5.16 -1.53 -0.70
CA TYR A 49 4.16 -2.32 0.03
C TYR A 49 4.20 -2.01 1.53
N LYS A 50 5.38 -1.75 2.08
CA LYS A 50 5.56 -1.39 3.49
C LYS A 50 5.04 0.02 3.82
N SER A 51 5.09 0.95 2.86
CA SER A 51 4.80 2.38 3.07
C SER A 51 3.51 2.90 2.43
N ALA A 52 2.81 2.09 1.63
CA ALA A 52 1.57 2.52 0.99
C ALA A 52 0.49 2.88 2.02
N ASP A 53 -0.18 4.01 1.78
CA ASP A 53 -1.42 4.41 2.45
C ASP A 53 -2.58 3.57 1.91
N LEU A 54 -3.17 2.75 2.76
CA LEU A 54 -4.24 1.81 2.48
C LEU A 54 -5.61 2.35 2.93
N SER A 55 -5.71 3.62 3.33
CA SER A 55 -6.94 4.27 3.79
C SER A 55 -8.13 4.06 2.84
N PHE A 56 -7.89 4.00 1.53
CA PHE A 56 -8.92 3.79 0.50
C PHE A 56 -9.19 2.32 0.13
N LEU A 57 -8.52 1.34 0.76
CA LEU A 57 -8.74 -0.10 0.51
C LEU A 57 -9.76 -0.73 1.46
N ASN A 58 -10.35 0.05 2.36
CA ASN A 58 -11.20 -0.47 3.44
C ASN A 58 -12.58 -0.98 2.97
N ASP A 59 -13.01 -0.64 1.76
CA ASP A 59 -14.40 -0.86 1.30
C ASP A 59 -14.76 -2.28 0.85
N CYS A 60 -13.87 -3.27 0.94
CA CYS A 60 -13.97 -4.36 -0.01
C CYS A 60 -14.01 -5.76 0.61
N LEU A 61 -15.24 -6.23 0.84
CA LEU A 61 -15.59 -7.65 0.96
C LEU A 61 -15.41 -8.42 -0.37
N ASP A 62 -15.28 -7.71 -1.51
CA ASP A 62 -15.23 -8.28 -2.85
C ASP A 62 -13.99 -7.83 -3.64
N GLN A 63 -12.81 -7.98 -3.02
CA GLN A 63 -11.55 -7.56 -3.66
C GLN A 63 -11.19 -8.48 -4.82
N VAL A 64 -11.02 -7.89 -6.01
CA VAL A 64 -10.38 -8.57 -7.15
C VAL A 64 -9.01 -9.11 -6.71
N ASN A 65 -8.62 -10.29 -7.19
CA ASN A 65 -7.42 -11.03 -6.79
C ASN A 65 -6.13 -10.18 -6.71
N ALA A 66 -5.98 -9.16 -7.56
CA ALA A 66 -4.84 -8.26 -7.56
C ALA A 66 -4.75 -7.41 -6.27
N VAL A 67 -5.89 -6.88 -5.79
CA VAL A 67 -5.96 -6.07 -4.57
C VAL A 67 -5.69 -6.94 -3.34
N ARG A 68 -6.28 -8.15 -3.32
CA ARG A 68 -6.04 -9.13 -2.25
C ARG A 68 -4.56 -9.51 -2.16
N THR A 69 -3.92 -9.80 -3.29
CA THR A 69 -2.49 -10.11 -3.37
C THR A 69 -1.64 -8.94 -2.89
N PHE A 70 -1.98 -7.72 -3.30
CA PHE A 70 -1.27 -6.51 -2.85
C PHE A 70 -1.36 -6.34 -1.33
N ARG A 71 -2.58 -6.40 -0.77
CA ARG A 71 -2.82 -6.26 0.68
C ARG A 71 -2.10 -7.35 1.48
N LEU A 72 -2.12 -8.60 1.00
CA LEU A 72 -1.38 -9.70 1.64
C LEU A 72 0.12 -9.42 1.66
N LYS A 73 0.68 -8.90 0.56
CA LYS A 73 2.10 -8.53 0.51
C LYS A 73 2.42 -7.37 1.46
N CYS A 74 1.55 -6.35 1.55
CA CYS A 74 1.67 -5.27 2.55
C CYS A 74 1.69 -5.82 3.98
N TYR A 75 0.78 -6.75 4.30
CA TYR A 75 0.72 -7.40 5.61
C TYR A 75 2.01 -8.18 5.91
N GLN A 76 2.49 -9.01 4.97
CA GLN A 76 3.72 -9.79 5.13
C GLN A 76 4.96 -8.93 5.33
N LEU A 77 5.02 -7.76 4.67
CA LEU A 77 6.11 -6.79 4.81
C LEU A 77 5.94 -5.84 6.00
N GLY A 78 4.87 -6.00 6.78
CA GLY A 78 4.68 -5.33 8.04
C GLY A 78 4.17 -3.90 7.93
N ASN A 79 3.40 -3.58 6.88
CA ASN A 79 2.68 -2.31 6.76
C ASN A 79 1.70 -2.14 7.95
N PRO A 80 1.80 -1.05 8.74
CA PRO A 80 0.99 -0.86 9.94
C PRO A 80 -0.52 -0.86 9.66
N GLU A 81 -0.96 -0.20 8.59
CA GLU A 81 -2.38 -0.17 8.21
C GLU A 81 -2.87 -1.54 7.77
N ALA A 82 -2.07 -2.31 7.02
CA ALA A 82 -2.46 -3.67 6.64
C ALA A 82 -2.66 -4.57 7.86
N ILE A 83 -1.78 -4.45 8.87
CA ILE A 83 -1.89 -5.16 10.14
C ILE A 83 -3.13 -4.68 10.91
N TYR A 84 -3.34 -3.36 11.01
CA TYR A 84 -4.51 -2.78 11.67
C TYR A 84 -5.81 -3.29 11.06
N LEU A 85 -5.94 -3.20 9.73
CA LEU A 85 -7.12 -3.66 9.00
C LEU A 85 -7.37 -5.17 9.18
N GLN A 86 -6.30 -5.97 9.26
CA GLN A 86 -6.41 -7.39 9.55
C GLN A 86 -6.90 -7.62 11.00
N GLY A 87 -6.34 -6.89 11.97
CA GLY A 87 -6.76 -6.97 13.37
C GLY A 87 -8.21 -6.53 13.58
N MET A 88 -8.65 -5.47 12.91
CA MET A 88 -10.04 -5.02 12.91
C MET A 88 -10.99 -6.08 12.35
N TYR A 89 -10.61 -6.73 11.24
CA TYR A 89 -11.40 -7.82 10.66
C TYR A 89 -11.49 -9.02 11.60
N GLU A 90 -10.36 -9.45 12.17
CA GLU A 90 -10.33 -10.57 13.12
C GLU A 90 -11.14 -10.28 14.38
N TYR A 91 -11.04 -9.07 14.93
CA TYR A 91 -11.75 -8.67 16.14
C TYR A 91 -13.26 -8.51 15.91
N PHE A 92 -13.66 -7.73 14.90
CA PHE A 92 -15.07 -7.34 14.70
C PHE A 92 -15.87 -8.32 13.85
N ILE A 93 -15.24 -9.01 12.89
CA ILE A 93 -15.96 -9.88 11.93
C ILE A 93 -15.78 -11.36 12.28
N LEU A 94 -14.57 -11.79 12.65
CA LEU A 94 -14.31 -13.20 12.99
C LEU A 94 -14.46 -13.51 14.47
N HIS A 95 -14.58 -12.49 15.33
CA HIS A 95 -14.64 -12.62 16.79
C HIS A 95 -13.43 -13.31 17.42
N LEU A 96 -12.26 -13.22 16.77
CA LEU A 96 -10.96 -13.64 17.31
C LEU A 96 -10.40 -12.50 18.16
N LEU A 97 -10.93 -12.38 19.39
CA LEU A 97 -10.76 -11.18 20.22
C LEU A 97 -9.29 -10.94 20.61
N ASP A 98 -8.55 -11.99 20.95
CA ASP A 98 -7.17 -11.88 21.41
C ASP A 98 -6.22 -11.59 20.24
N GLU A 99 -6.34 -12.36 19.15
CA GLU A 99 -5.51 -12.20 17.94
C GLU A 99 -5.77 -10.85 17.25
N GLY A 100 -7.04 -10.44 17.19
CA GLY A 100 -7.42 -9.15 16.63
C GLY A 100 -6.87 -7.99 17.46
N ARG A 101 -6.99 -8.07 18.80
CA ARG A 101 -6.45 -7.06 19.73
C ARG A 101 -4.92 -6.96 19.64
N GLU A 102 -4.23 -8.09 19.60
CA GLU A 102 -2.76 -8.14 19.47
C GLU A 102 -2.30 -7.41 18.20
N LYS A 103 -2.96 -7.67 17.06
CA LYS A 103 -2.63 -7.00 15.80
C LYS A 103 -2.92 -5.50 15.82
N ILE A 104 -4.07 -5.09 16.36
CA ILE A 104 -4.42 -3.67 16.50
C ILE A 104 -3.37 -2.95 17.36
N HIS A 105 -2.92 -3.59 18.44
CA HIS A 105 -1.85 -3.04 19.28
C HIS A 105 -0.52 -2.95 18.52
N LEU A 106 -0.08 -4.04 17.88
CA LEU A 106 1.15 -4.08 17.08
C LEU A 106 1.20 -3.02 15.97
N ALA A 107 0.05 -2.72 15.37
CA ALA A 107 -0.05 -1.69 14.34
C ALA A 107 0.21 -0.27 14.88
N GLY A 108 -0.06 -0.01 16.16
CA GLY A 108 0.17 1.29 16.80
C GLY A 108 1.63 1.52 17.26
N GLU A 109 2.44 0.47 17.32
CA GLU A 109 3.85 0.55 17.76
C GLU A 109 4.84 0.80 16.61
N ARG A 110 4.37 0.82 15.36
CA ARG A 110 5.19 0.88 14.13
C ARG A 110 4.99 2.17 13.36
#